data_AF-A0A832X210-F1
#
_entry.id   AF-A0A832X210-F1
#
_cell.length_a   1.000
_cell.length_b   1.000
_cell.length_c   1.000
_cell.angle_alpha   90.00
_cell.angle_beta   90.00
_cell.angle_gamma   90.00
#
_symmetry.space_group_name_H-M   'P 1'
#
loop_
_entity.id
_entity.type
_entity.pdbx_description
1 polymer ?
#
loop_
_entity_poly.entity_id
_entity_poly.type
_entity_poly.pdbx_seq_one_letter_code
_entity_poly.pdbx_strand_id
1 'polypeptide(L)' 'LATDSTGNIIVTGYITKDQNKNFYTIKYDPRGNILWEKPYNGGKDDYSLDVAIDQNNKIIVTGYVFNGTNNDFFTIKY' A
#
# COMPACT_ATOMS: atom_id res chain seq x y z
N LEU A 1 -8.07 -5.07 -1.16
CA LEU A 1 -8.66 -4.11 -0.18
C LEU A 1 -8.92 -4.86 1.12
N ALA A 2 -8.87 -4.20 2.26
CA ALA A 2 -9.09 -4.82 3.58
C ALA A 2 -9.82 -3.87 4.54
N THR A 3 -10.33 -4.40 5.66
CA THR A 3 -11.01 -3.62 6.70
C THR A 3 -10.46 -3.95 8.09
N ASP A 4 -10.17 -2.94 8.91
CA ASP A 4 -9.73 -3.16 10.30
C ASP A 4 -10.91 -3.41 11.25
N SER A 5 -10.64 -3.75 12.52
CA SER A 5 -11.69 -4.08 13.48
C SER A 5 -12.62 -2.91 13.86
N THR A 6 -12.27 -1.69 13.47
CA THR A 6 -13.10 -0.49 13.66
C THR A 6 -13.88 -0.09 12.40
N GLY A 7 -13.77 -0.90 11.34
CA GLY A 7 -14.45 -0.67 10.07
C GLY A 7 -13.73 0.32 9.14
N ASN A 8 -12.49 0.73 9.46
CA ASN A 8 -11.73 1.56 8.53
C ASN A 8 -11.35 0.73 7.31
N ILE A 9 -11.37 1.36 6.14
CA ILE A 9 -11.13 0.72 4.84
C ILE A 9 -9.71 1.01 4.41
N ILE A 10 -8.95 -0.04 4.08
CA ILE A 10 -7.59 0.07 3.58
C ILE A 10 -7.58 -0.34 2.11
N VAL A 11 -7.11 0.58 1.27
CA VAL A 11 -6.93 0.37 -0.17
C VAL A 11 -5.45 0.47 -0.47
N THR A 12 -4.94 -0.47 -1.27
CA THR A 12 -3.58 -0.41 -1.79
C THR A 12 -3.61 -0.53 -3.30
N GLY A 13 -2.65 0.12 -3.95
CA GLY A 13 -2.41 0.05 -5.38
C GLY A 13 -1.13 0.81 -5.70
N TYR A 14 -1.15 1.52 -6.82
CA TYR A 14 -0.08 2.43 -7.18
C TYR A 14 -0.61 3.79 -7.58
N ILE A 15 0.22 4.81 -7.42
CA ILE A 15 0.05 6.10 -8.07
C ILE A 15 1.07 6.25 -9.18
N THR A 16 0.75 6.99 -10.22
CA THR A 16 1.72 7.35 -11.26
C THR A 16 2.28 8.73 -10.93
N LYS A 17 3.59 8.81 -10.71
CA LYS A 17 4.29 10.06 -10.43
C LYS A 17 5.63 10.07 -11.16
N ASP A 18 5.92 11.16 -11.87
CA ASP A 18 7.17 11.31 -12.63
C ASP A 18 7.46 10.15 -13.59
N GLN A 19 6.40 9.68 -14.29
CA GLN A 19 6.41 8.52 -15.21
C GLN A 19 6.66 7.15 -14.57
N ASN A 20 6.87 7.08 -13.25
CA ASN A 20 7.01 5.82 -12.53
C ASN A 20 5.73 5.48 -11.75
N LYS A 21 5.53 4.19 -11.48
CA LYS A 21 4.54 3.68 -10.53
C LYS A 21 5.15 3.65 -9.12
N ASN A 22 4.43 4.17 -8.14
CA ASN A 22 4.82 4.12 -6.73
C ASN A 22 3.76 3.34 -5.96
N PHE A 23 4.17 2.49 -5.02
CA PHE A 23 3.25 1.91 -4.03
C PHE A 23 2.41 3.02 -3.39
N TYR A 24 1.13 2.76 -3.20
CA TYR A 24 0.26 3.72 -2.55
C TYR A 24 -0.79 3.00 -1.72
N THR A 25 -0.79 3.29 -0.42
CA THR A 25 -1.75 2.76 0.54
C THR A 25 -2.52 3.92 1.16
N ILE A 26 -3.83 3.82 1.20
CA ILE A 26 -4.73 4.81 1.81
C ILE A 26 -5.60 4.10 2.84
N LYS A 27 -5.82 4.76 3.97
CA LYS A 27 -6.80 4.36 4.97
C LYS A 27 -7.92 5.38 5.03
N TYR A 28 -9.16 4.90 4.93
CA TYR A 28 -10.38 5.68 5.08
C TYR A 28 -11.11 5.30 6.35
N ASP A 29 -11.85 6.23 6.94
CA ASP A 29 -12.86 5.92 7.95
C ASP A 29 -14.10 5.27 7.30
N PRO A 30 -15.04 4.71 8.09
CA PRO A 30 -16.25 4.08 7.53
C PRO A 30 -17.17 5.03 6.74
N ARG A 31 -16.97 6.35 6.84
CA ARG A 31 -17.72 7.37 6.12
C ARG A 31 -17.02 7.80 4.82
N GLY A 32 -15.85 7.23 4.52
CA GLY A 32 -15.06 7.54 3.34
C GLY A 32 -14.11 8.73 3.50
N ASN A 33 -13.92 9.26 4.71
CA ASN A 33 -12.92 10.31 4.95
C ASN A 33 -11.53 9.69 5.00
N ILE A 34 -10.53 10.33 4.37
CA ILE A 34 -9.14 9.88 4.45
C ILE A 34 -8.63 10.09 5.87
N LEU A 35 -8.19 9.00 6.52
CA LEU A 35 -7.47 9.04 7.78
C LEU A 35 -5.97 9.27 7.56
N TRP A 36 -5.40 8.60 6.54
CA TRP A 36 -4.03 8.84 6.08
C TRP A 36 -3.79 8.22 4.71
N GLU A 37 -2.70 8.65 4.08
CA GLU A 37 -2.12 8.10 2.87
C GLU A 37 -0.61 7.89 3.02
N LYS A 38 -0.07 6.85 2.38
CA LYS A 38 1.35 6.47 2.41
C LYS A 38 1.81 6.06 1.02
N PRO A 39 2.45 6.97 0.26
CA PRO A 39 3.20 6.59 -0.93
C PRO A 39 4.54 5.97 -0.53
N TYR A 40 4.98 4.97 -1.29
CA TYR A 40 6.34 4.44 -1.24
C TYR A 40 6.93 4.43 -2.65
N ASN A 41 8.15 4.95 -2.76
CA ASN A 41 8.88 5.10 -4.02
C ASN A 41 10.29 4.53 -3.84
N GLY A 42 10.54 3.36 -4.42
CA GLY A 42 11.83 2.69 -4.50
C GLY A 42 12.75 3.24 -5.59
N GLY A 43 12.29 4.22 -6.38
CA GLY A 43 13.04 4.93 -7.42
C GLY A 43 12.64 4.55 -8.85
N LYS A 44 11.85 3.48 -9.02
CA LYS A 44 11.33 2.96 -10.30
C LYS A 44 9.92 2.41 -10.08
N ASP A 45 9.40 1.67 -11.07
CA ASP A 45 8.05 1.12 -10.97
C ASP A 45 7.91 0.14 -9.81
N ASP A 46 7.03 0.49 -8.88
CA ASP A 46 6.66 -0.28 -7.71
C ASP A 46 5.15 -0.54 -7.73
N TYR A 47 4.76 -1.81 -7.56
CA TYR A 47 3.37 -2.24 -7.58
C TYR A 47 2.98 -2.99 -6.30
N SER A 48 2.06 -2.43 -5.52
CA SER A 48 1.40 -3.20 -4.45
C SER A 48 0.31 -4.07 -5.08
N LEU A 49 0.23 -5.33 -4.67
CA LEU A 49 -0.70 -6.32 -5.20
C LEU A 49 -1.79 -6.69 -4.19
N ASP A 50 -1.47 -6.74 -2.91
CA ASP A 50 -2.41 -7.17 -1.89
C ASP A 50 -2.19 -6.47 -0.54
N VAL A 51 -3.23 -6.50 0.28
CA VAL A 51 -3.23 -5.95 1.63
C VAL A 51 -4.00 -6.86 2.58
N ALA A 52 -3.37 -7.18 3.71
CA ALA A 52 -3.97 -7.92 4.81
C ALA A 52 -3.88 -7.11 6.11
N ILE A 53 -4.73 -7.46 7.07
CA ILE A 53 -4.74 -6.85 8.39
C ILE A 53 -4.59 -7.96 9.43
N ASP A 54 -3.63 -7.81 10.35
CA ASP A 54 -3.44 -8.75 11.45
C ASP A 54 -4.42 -8.49 12.61
N GLN A 55 -4.48 -9.42 13.55
CA GLN A 55 -5.36 -9.35 14.73
C GLN A 55 -5.15 -8.11 15.62
N ASN A 56 -4.02 -7.40 15.46
CA ASN A 56 -3.69 -6.18 16.19
C ASN A 56 -3.94 -4.92 15.34
N ASN A 57 -4.75 -5.04 14.27
CA ASN A 57 -5.02 -3.99 13.29
C ASN A 57 -3.76 -3.45 12.58
N LYS A 58 -2.69 -4.25 12.50
CA LYS A 58 -1.53 -3.87 11.70
C LYS A 58 -1.79 -4.18 10.24
N ILE A 59 -1.41 -3.23 9.40
CA ILE A 59 -1.67 -3.29 7.97
C ILE A 59 -0.41 -3.82 7.31
N ILE A 60 -0.55 -4.90 6.55
CA ILE A 60 0.55 -5.56 5.84
C ILE A 60 0.23 -5.44 4.36
N VAL A 61 1.07 -4.73 3.63
CA VAL A 61 0.94 -4.51 2.18
C VAL A 61 2.08 -5.22 1.48
N THR A 62 1.76 -5.94 0.41
CA THR A 62 2.76 -6.70 -0.33
C THR A 62 2.68 -6.47 -1.83
N GLY A 63 3.80 -6.66 -2.51
CA GLY A 63 3.91 -6.53 -3.96
C GLY A 63 5.35 -6.72 -4.41
N TYR A 64 5.77 -5.96 -5.41
CA TYR A 64 7.14 -5.98 -5.92
C TYR A 64 7.67 -4.60 -6.25
N VAL A 65 8.97 -4.42 -6.05
CA VAL A 65 9.71 -3.17 -6.29
C VAL A 65 10.86 -3.45 -7.26
N PHE A 66 11.19 -2.49 -8.11
CA PHE A 66 12.33 -2.62 -9.00
C PHE A 66 13.61 -2.20 -8.28
N ASN A 67 14.58 -3.12 -8.18
CA ASN A 67 15.83 -2.90 -7.42
C ASN A 67 16.98 -2.30 -8.26
N GLY A 68 16.73 -1.94 -9.53
CA GLY A 68 17.74 -1.50 -10.48
C GLY A 68 18.05 -2.53 -11.58
N THR A 69 17.78 -3.81 -11.36
CA THR A 69 18.05 -4.90 -12.32
C THR A 69 16.81 -5.75 -12.62
N ASN A 70 16.04 -6.11 -11.59
CA ASN A 70 14.83 -6.90 -11.70
C ASN A 70 13.81 -6.48 -10.61
N ASN A 71 12.70 -7.21 -10.54
CA ASN A 71 11.67 -7.01 -9.52
C ASN A 71 11.89 -7.98 -8.36
N ASP A 72 11.99 -7.44 -7.15
CA ASP A 72 12.04 -8.21 -5.91
C ASP A 72 10.73 -8.11 -5.14
N PHE A 73 10.41 -9.16 -4.39
CA PHE A 73 9.29 -9.14 -3.47
C PHE A 73 9.51 -8.09 -2.37
N PHE A 74 8.46 -7.32 -2.08
CA PHE A 74 8.52 -6.27 -1.07
C PHE A 74 7.25 -6.25 -0.22
N THR A 75 7.44 -6.08 1.09
CA THR A 75 6.35 -6.00 2.07
C THR A 75 6.58 -4.84 3.03
N ILE A 76 5.52 -4.06 3.28
CA ILE A 76 5.50 -2.96 4.24
C ILE A 76 4.50 -3.29 5.34
N LYS A 77 4.86 -3.02 6.60
CA LYS A 77 3.96 -3.09 7.76
C LYS A 77 3.75 -1.69 8.37
N TYR A 78 2.50 -1.32 8.62
CA TYR A 78 2.09 -0.11 9.34
C TYR A 78 1.44 -0.46 10.70
#